data_AF-A0A7D5S5R5-F1
#
_entry.id   AF-A0A7D5S5R5-F1
#
_cell.length_a   1.000
_cell.length_b   1.000
_cell.length_c   1.000
_cell.angle_alpha   90.00
_cell.angle_beta   90.00
_cell.angle_gamma   90.00
#
_symmetry.space_group_name_H-M   'P 1'
#
loop_
_entity.id
_entity.type
_entity.pdbx_description
1 polymer ?
#
loop_
_entity_poly.entity_id
_entity_poly.type
_entity_poly.pdbx_seq_one_letter_code
_entity_poly.pdbx_strand_id
1 'polypeptide(L)'
;MWLLRLRARGAAIGQYAEAKGNEGAVAIGNSTIAQAQSSVALGMYNDPMASSNPNASVPTDPILLVGNGSSNLNRSNALTILKNGNIGLGENAPAEKLVVNGQVRITGGTPGAGKVLTSDAAGTASWQFIPSTLFGATTLDSGL
;
A
#
# COMPACT_ATOMS: atom_id res chain seq x y z
N MET A 1 -42.85 5.74 -19.12
CA MET A 1 -41.93 4.66 -19.53
C MET A 1 -40.64 4.85 -18.73
N TRP A 2 -40.47 4.11 -17.63
CA TRP A 2 -39.21 4.13 -16.88
C TRP A 2 -38.17 3.34 -17.69
N LEU A 3 -37.13 4.03 -18.15
CA LEU A 3 -35.99 3.36 -18.75
C LEU A 3 -35.21 2.66 -17.63
N LEU A 4 -35.37 1.35 -17.52
CA LEU A 4 -34.49 0.51 -16.71
C LEU A 4 -33.08 0.61 -17.31
N ARG A 5 -32.25 1.52 -16.79
CA ARG A 5 -30.84 1.56 -17.15
C ARG A 5 -30.17 0.36 -16.49
N LEU A 6 -29.94 -0.70 -17.25
CA LEU A 6 -29.04 -1.79 -16.86
C LEU A 6 -27.62 -1.21 -16.82
N ARG A 7 -27.22 -0.63 -15.68
CA ARG A 7 -25.83 -0.21 -15.49
C ARG A 7 -25.03 -1.46 -15.18
N ALA A 8 -24.01 -1.77 -15.98
CA ALA A 8 -22.98 -2.72 -15.58
C ALA A 8 -22.44 -2.24 -14.23
N ARG A 9 -22.60 -3.08 -13.20
CA ARG A 9 -22.22 -2.77 -11.82
C ARG A 9 -20.75 -3.08 -11.52
N GLY A 10 -20.02 -3.62 -12.48
CA GLY A 10 -18.59 -3.91 -12.39
C GLY A 10 -18.04 -4.46 -13.71
N ALA A 11 -16.74 -4.68 -13.79
CA ALA A 11 -16.06 -5.24 -14.96
C ALA A 11 -14.99 -6.24 -14.55
N ALA A 12 -14.92 -7.38 -15.24
CA ALA A 12 -13.85 -8.36 -15.10
C ALA A 12 -13.16 -8.55 -16.45
N ILE A 13 -11.86 -8.34 -16.51
CA ILE A 13 -11.06 -8.37 -17.73
C ILE A 13 -9.84 -9.26 -17.50
N GLY A 14 -9.81 -10.42 -18.15
CA GLY A 14 -8.73 -11.39 -18.05
C GLY A 14 -9.22 -12.76 -17.56
N GLN A 15 -8.34 -13.76 -17.63
CA GLN A 15 -8.69 -15.13 -17.29
C GLN A 15 -8.96 -15.25 -15.78
N TYR A 16 -10.14 -15.77 -15.41
CA TYR A 16 -10.59 -15.94 -14.01
C TYR A 16 -10.64 -14.65 -13.18
N ALA A 17 -10.72 -13.49 -13.83
CA ALA A 17 -10.97 -12.23 -13.12
C ALA A 17 -12.43 -12.18 -12.63
N GLU A 18 -12.66 -11.68 -11.42
CA GLU A 18 -13.99 -11.57 -10.81
C GLU A 18 -14.20 -10.19 -10.16
N ALA A 19 -15.22 -9.46 -10.58
CA ALA A 19 -15.68 -8.24 -9.92
C ALA A 19 -16.92 -8.53 -9.08
N LYS A 20 -16.75 -8.63 -7.75
CA LYS A 20 -17.82 -9.02 -6.81
C LYS A 20 -18.52 -7.82 -6.15
N GLY A 21 -17.85 -6.69 -6.02
CA GLY A 21 -18.44 -5.49 -5.42
C GLY A 21 -19.57 -4.90 -6.29
N ASN A 22 -20.67 -4.52 -5.66
CA ASN A 22 -21.94 -4.18 -6.32
C ASN A 22 -22.03 -2.77 -6.94
N GLU A 23 -21.06 -1.88 -6.71
CA GLU A 23 -21.08 -0.50 -7.20
C GLU A 23 -19.77 -0.08 -7.87
N GLY A 24 -19.46 -0.69 -9.01
CA GLY A 24 -18.33 -0.33 -9.86
C GLY A 24 -17.04 -1.07 -9.53
N ALA A 25 -17.11 -2.30 -9.02
CA ALA A 25 -15.90 -3.09 -8.82
C ALA A 25 -15.25 -3.46 -10.17
N VAL A 26 -13.93 -3.39 -10.26
CA VAL A 26 -13.20 -3.68 -11.50
C VAL A 26 -12.04 -4.62 -11.21
N ALA A 27 -12.02 -5.80 -11.83
CA ALA A 27 -10.93 -6.76 -11.76
C ALA A 27 -10.26 -6.88 -13.13
N ILE A 28 -8.95 -6.62 -13.21
CA ILE A 28 -8.16 -6.69 -14.45
C ILE A 28 -6.94 -7.57 -14.21
N GLY A 29 -6.73 -8.58 -15.06
CA GLY A 29 -5.58 -9.47 -15.03
C GLY A 29 -5.94 -10.95 -14.82
N ASN A 30 -4.97 -11.74 -14.35
CA ASN A 30 -5.13 -13.19 -14.21
C ASN A 30 -5.54 -13.56 -12.78
N SER A 31 -6.71 -14.21 -12.63
CA SER A 31 -7.23 -14.68 -11.33
C SER A 31 -7.39 -13.56 -10.28
N THR A 32 -7.63 -12.33 -10.73
CA THR A 32 -7.85 -11.18 -9.86
C THR A 32 -9.28 -11.11 -9.36
N ILE A 33 -9.49 -10.62 -8.13
CA ILE A 33 -10.79 -10.53 -7.48
C ILE A 33 -10.92 -9.15 -6.83
N ALA A 34 -11.88 -8.35 -7.32
CA ALA A 34 -12.30 -7.09 -6.70
C ALA A 34 -13.50 -7.36 -5.78
N GLN A 35 -13.21 -7.67 -4.51
CA GLN A 35 -14.21 -8.11 -3.52
C GLN A 35 -15.07 -6.95 -2.99
N ALA A 36 -14.45 -5.84 -2.64
CA ALA A 36 -15.14 -4.74 -1.97
C ALA A 36 -15.96 -3.88 -2.93
N GLN A 37 -17.01 -3.23 -2.42
CA GLN A 37 -17.77 -2.22 -3.16
C GLN A 37 -16.83 -1.16 -3.75
N SER A 38 -16.98 -0.84 -5.03
CA SER A 38 -16.20 0.19 -5.75
C SER A 38 -14.67 -0.01 -5.70
N SER A 39 -14.19 -1.24 -5.53
CA SER A 39 -12.75 -1.54 -5.52
C SER A 39 -12.20 -1.86 -6.92
N VAL A 40 -10.91 -1.62 -7.09
CA VAL A 40 -10.16 -2.02 -8.28
C VAL A 40 -9.11 -3.06 -7.89
N ALA A 41 -9.04 -4.18 -8.60
CA ALA A 41 -7.99 -5.19 -8.47
C ALA A 41 -7.24 -5.35 -9.80
N LEU A 42 -5.91 -5.23 -9.77
CA LEU A 42 -5.03 -5.34 -10.94
C LEU A 42 -4.01 -6.46 -10.74
N GLY A 43 -3.39 -6.94 -11.82
CA GLY A 43 -2.23 -7.83 -11.76
C GLY A 43 -2.57 -9.32 -11.81
N MET A 44 -2.01 -10.12 -10.90
CA MET A 44 -2.25 -11.56 -10.86
C MET A 44 -2.43 -12.08 -9.43
N TYR A 45 -3.39 -12.98 -9.23
CA TYR A 45 -3.66 -13.67 -7.96
C TYR A 45 -3.59 -12.75 -6.73
N ASN A 46 -4.29 -11.60 -6.77
CA ASN A 46 -4.36 -10.70 -5.61
C ASN A 46 -5.03 -11.43 -4.42
N ASP A 47 -4.63 -11.09 -3.20
CA ASP A 47 -5.42 -11.46 -2.02
C ASP A 47 -6.70 -10.59 -2.05
N PRO A 48 -7.90 -11.19 -2.15
CA PRO A 48 -9.15 -10.45 -2.28
C PRO A 48 -9.55 -9.69 -1.02
N MET A 49 -8.88 -9.90 0.12
CA MET A 49 -9.35 -9.45 1.43
C MET A 49 -10.80 -9.93 1.65
N ALA A 50 -10.99 -11.26 1.75
CA ALA A 50 -12.30 -11.91 1.67
C ALA A 50 -13.37 -11.40 2.66
N SER A 51 -12.97 -10.77 3.77
CA SER A 51 -13.86 -10.14 4.75
C SER A 51 -14.44 -8.80 4.28
N SER A 52 -13.95 -8.24 3.17
CA SER A 52 -14.42 -6.95 2.66
C SER A 52 -15.85 -6.97 2.15
N ASN A 53 -16.55 -5.86 2.34
CA ASN A 53 -17.98 -5.77 2.10
C ASN A 53 -18.26 -5.45 0.62
N PRO A 54 -18.94 -6.35 -0.12
CA PRO A 54 -19.27 -6.10 -1.53
C PRO A 54 -20.41 -5.08 -1.70
N ASN A 55 -21.14 -4.75 -0.62
CA ASN A 55 -22.37 -3.97 -0.64
C ASN A 55 -22.27 -2.59 0.04
N ALA A 56 -21.16 -2.30 0.73
CA ALA A 56 -21.03 -1.08 1.51
C ALA A 56 -19.61 -0.52 1.47
N SER A 57 -19.53 0.80 1.64
CA SER A 57 -18.26 1.52 1.72
C SER A 57 -17.75 1.46 3.15
N VAL A 58 -16.90 0.47 3.42
CA VAL A 58 -16.26 0.31 4.74
C VAL A 58 -14.87 0.94 4.69
N PRO A 59 -14.48 1.82 5.63
CA PRO A 59 -13.19 2.53 5.57
C PRO A 59 -11.96 1.62 5.49
N THR A 60 -12.03 0.42 6.08
CA THR A 60 -10.96 -0.59 6.08
C THR A 60 -10.98 -1.51 4.87
N ASP A 61 -11.93 -1.34 3.95
CA ASP A 61 -11.95 -2.09 2.69
C ASP A 61 -11.03 -1.46 1.65
N PRO A 62 -10.51 -2.25 0.69
CA PRO A 62 -9.68 -1.73 -0.38
C PRO A 62 -10.46 -0.83 -1.35
N ILE A 63 -9.82 0.23 -1.80
CA ILE A 63 -10.16 0.94 -3.03
C ILE A 63 -9.31 0.45 -4.20
N LEU A 64 -8.05 0.07 -3.95
CA LEU A 64 -7.13 -0.48 -4.95
C LEU A 64 -6.32 -1.65 -4.36
N LEU A 65 -6.24 -2.73 -5.11
CA LEU A 65 -5.35 -3.87 -4.90
C LEU A 65 -4.50 -4.09 -6.15
N VAL A 66 -3.20 -4.32 -5.98
CA VAL A 66 -2.31 -4.78 -7.05
C VAL A 66 -1.75 -6.14 -6.65
N GLY A 67 -2.28 -7.19 -7.27
CA GLY A 67 -1.89 -8.56 -7.03
C GLY A 67 -0.55 -8.93 -7.66
N ASN A 68 0.27 -9.63 -6.89
CA ASN A 68 1.53 -10.22 -7.32
C ASN A 68 1.66 -11.68 -6.86
N GLY A 69 0.54 -12.35 -6.56
CA GLY A 69 0.52 -13.75 -6.16
C GLY A 69 0.86 -14.69 -7.32
N SER A 70 1.12 -15.95 -7.02
CA SER A 70 1.55 -16.95 -8.03
C SER A 70 0.51 -18.04 -8.31
N SER A 71 -0.47 -18.21 -7.43
CA SER A 71 -1.54 -19.21 -7.60
C SER A 71 -2.73 -18.91 -6.69
N ASN A 72 -3.82 -19.67 -6.83
CA ASN A 72 -4.97 -19.59 -5.92
C ASN A 72 -4.63 -19.89 -4.45
N LEU A 73 -3.58 -20.69 -4.20
CA LEU A 73 -3.11 -21.00 -2.85
C LEU A 73 -2.08 -20.00 -2.33
N ASN A 74 -1.46 -19.21 -3.22
CA ASN A 74 -0.43 -18.23 -2.89
C ASN A 74 -0.82 -16.85 -3.45
N ARG A 75 -1.93 -16.32 -2.92
CA ARG A 75 -2.41 -14.98 -3.25
C ARG A 75 -1.65 -13.94 -2.43
N SER A 76 -1.30 -12.81 -3.05
CA SER A 76 -0.63 -11.71 -2.35
C SER A 76 -0.86 -10.39 -3.08
N ASN A 77 -0.71 -9.28 -2.34
CA ASN A 77 -0.79 -7.93 -2.87
C ASN A 77 0.56 -7.23 -2.72
N ALA A 78 1.05 -6.63 -3.81
CA ALA A 78 2.19 -5.73 -3.78
C ALA A 78 1.81 -4.36 -3.21
N LEU A 79 0.62 -3.88 -3.55
CA LEU A 79 0.07 -2.60 -3.12
C LEU A 79 -1.38 -2.78 -2.70
N THR A 80 -1.72 -2.20 -1.56
CA THR A 80 -3.08 -2.03 -1.07
C THR A 80 -3.32 -0.57 -0.75
N ILE A 81 -4.43 -0.01 -1.22
CA ILE A 81 -4.93 1.28 -0.77
C ILE A 81 -6.32 1.04 -0.20
N LEU A 82 -6.54 1.45 1.05
CA LEU A 82 -7.83 1.35 1.72
C LEU A 82 -8.68 2.59 1.47
N LYS A 83 -10.00 2.47 1.64
CA LYS A 83 -10.95 3.59 1.49
C LYS A 83 -10.72 4.73 2.51
N ASN A 84 -10.08 4.46 3.64
CA ASN A 84 -9.63 5.47 4.60
C ASN A 84 -8.32 6.19 4.20
N GLY A 85 -7.75 5.84 3.04
CA GLY A 85 -6.53 6.42 2.49
C GLY A 85 -5.23 5.85 3.05
N ASN A 86 -5.27 4.77 3.85
CA ASN A 86 -4.07 4.08 4.29
C ASN A 86 -3.50 3.24 3.14
N ILE A 87 -2.17 3.28 2.98
CA ILE A 87 -1.43 2.62 1.92
C ILE A 87 -0.53 1.54 2.53
N GLY A 88 -0.65 0.32 2.02
CA GLY A 88 0.20 -0.81 2.36
C GLY A 88 1.06 -1.23 1.17
N LEU A 89 2.37 -1.36 1.37
CA LEU A 89 3.30 -1.99 0.44
C LEU A 89 3.66 -3.37 0.99
N GLY A 90 3.13 -4.43 0.37
CA GLY A 90 3.20 -5.80 0.91
C GLY A 90 2.40 -6.02 2.20
N GLU A 91 1.45 -5.12 2.50
CA GLU A 91 0.58 -5.16 3.68
C GLU A 91 -0.87 -4.95 3.26
N ASN A 92 -1.79 -5.82 3.72
CA ASN A 92 -3.21 -5.78 3.33
C ASN A 92 -4.05 -4.93 4.29
N ALA A 93 -3.64 -4.80 5.55
CA ALA A 93 -4.37 -4.06 6.57
C ALA A 93 -3.47 -3.01 7.24
N PRO A 94 -2.98 -2.00 6.48
CA PRO A 94 -2.14 -0.94 7.05
C PRO A 94 -2.88 -0.18 8.16
N ALA A 95 -2.36 -0.28 9.39
CA ALA A 95 -2.88 0.44 10.55
C ALA A 95 -2.53 1.95 10.53
N GLU A 96 -1.45 2.30 9.84
CA GLU A 96 -0.97 3.68 9.66
C GLU A 96 -1.13 4.15 8.22
N LYS A 97 -0.90 5.45 7.98
CA LYS A 97 -1.05 6.05 6.65
C LYS A 97 -0.19 5.40 5.57
N LEU A 98 1.03 5.02 5.92
CA LEU A 98 1.92 4.26 5.06
C LEU A 98 2.56 3.14 5.89
N VAL A 99 2.33 1.89 5.48
CA VAL A 99 2.99 0.72 6.05
C VAL A 99 3.77 0.01 4.95
N VAL A 100 5.04 -0.30 5.22
CA VAL A 100 5.89 -1.07 4.31
C VAL A 100 6.29 -2.36 5.01
N ASN A 101 5.82 -3.49 4.49
CA ASN A 101 6.23 -4.81 4.96
C ASN A 101 7.52 -5.23 4.24
N GLY A 102 8.64 -4.64 4.65
CA GLY A 102 9.95 -4.86 4.05
C GLY A 102 10.91 -3.71 4.30
N GLN A 103 12.10 -3.80 3.70
CA GLN A 103 13.12 -2.74 3.79
C GLN A 103 12.85 -1.63 2.77
N VAL A 104 13.13 -0.38 3.18
CA VAL A 104 13.02 0.80 2.31
C VAL A 104 14.41 1.22 1.84
N ARG A 105 14.59 1.38 0.52
CA ARG A 105 15.78 1.99 -0.08
C ARG A 105 15.41 3.35 -0.67
N ILE A 106 15.99 4.43 -0.16
CA ILE A 106 15.74 5.81 -0.61
C ILE A 106 16.99 6.32 -1.33
N THR A 107 16.89 6.52 -2.65
CA THR A 107 18.02 6.99 -3.49
C THR A 107 18.04 8.51 -3.69
N GLY A 108 16.94 9.20 -3.39
CA GLY A 108 16.84 10.66 -3.46
C GLY A 108 17.50 11.37 -2.27
N GLY A 109 17.83 12.66 -2.43
CA GLY A 109 18.33 13.51 -1.34
C GLY A 109 19.82 13.36 -1.00
N THR A 110 20.63 12.72 -1.85
CA THR A 110 22.08 12.47 -1.66
C THR A 110 22.44 11.52 -0.49
N PRO A 111 21.93 10.27 -0.49
CA PRO A 111 22.39 9.26 0.47
C PRO A 111 23.90 9.03 0.34
N GLY A 112 24.54 8.66 1.44
CA GLY A 112 25.98 8.40 1.48
C GLY A 112 26.38 7.62 2.73
N ALA A 113 27.54 6.97 2.69
CA ALA A 113 28.09 6.28 3.84
C ALA A 113 28.22 7.24 5.05
N GLY A 114 27.75 6.82 6.22
CA GLY A 114 27.78 7.63 7.45
C GLY A 114 26.72 8.74 7.51
N LYS A 115 25.84 8.87 6.51
CA LYS A 115 24.68 9.77 6.59
C LYS A 115 23.47 9.08 7.21
N VAL A 116 22.68 9.85 7.94
CA VAL A 116 21.39 9.47 8.49
C VAL A 116 20.29 10.34 7.88
N LEU A 117 19.07 9.79 7.82
CA LEU A 117 17.90 10.53 7.38
C LEU A 117 17.39 11.36 8.56
N THR A 118 17.40 12.68 8.43
CA THR A 118 17.01 13.63 9.49
C THR A 118 15.87 14.50 9.02
N SER A 119 14.87 14.71 9.88
CA SER A 119 13.78 15.65 9.65
C SER A 119 14.15 17.07 10.05
N ASP A 120 13.71 18.06 9.27
CA ASP A 120 13.65 19.45 9.73
C ASP A 120 12.39 19.73 10.56
N ALA A 121 12.18 20.99 10.95
CA ALA A 121 11.02 21.42 11.75
C ALA A 121 9.68 21.34 11.01
N ALA A 122 9.69 21.22 9.68
CA ALA A 122 8.49 21.08 8.85
C ALA A 122 8.18 19.61 8.49
N GLY A 123 9.04 18.66 8.90
CA GLY A 123 8.88 17.24 8.57
C GLY A 123 9.59 16.80 7.28
N THR A 124 10.37 17.67 6.64
CA THR A 124 11.09 17.31 5.42
C THR A 124 12.34 16.52 5.77
N ALA A 125 12.46 15.33 5.20
CA ALA A 125 13.60 14.47 5.42
C ALA A 125 14.77 14.79 4.47
N SER A 126 16.00 14.85 4.99
CA SER A 126 17.23 15.00 4.20
C SER A 126 18.36 14.12 4.74
N TRP A 127 19.29 13.74 3.88
CA TRP A 127 20.46 12.95 4.27
C TRP A 127 21.56 13.85 4.83
N GLN A 128 21.81 13.75 6.13
CA GLN A 128 22.78 14.56 6.85
C GLN A 128 23.87 13.67 7.45
N PHE A 129 25.10 14.18 7.56
CA PHE A 129 26.09 13.53 8.43
C PHE A 129 25.63 13.67 9.88
N ILE A 130 25.95 12.68 10.72
CA ILE A 130 25.78 12.82 12.17
C ILE A 130 26.76 13.89 12.64
N PRO A 131 26.31 14.99 13.29
CA PRO A 131 27.21 16.01 13.79
C PRO A 131 28.19 15.42 14.81
N SER A 132 29.48 15.75 14.69
CA SER A 132 30.52 15.30 15.63
C SER A 132 30.30 15.80 17.06
N THR A 133 29.45 16.82 17.25
CA THR A 133 29.07 17.38 18.55
C THR A 133 28.04 16.53 19.30
N LEU A 134 27.41 15.55 18.65
CA LEU A 134 26.37 14.70 19.26
C LEU A 134 26.96 13.59 20.13
N PHE A 135 28.20 13.18 19.84
CA PHE A 135 29.01 12.42 20.78
C PHE A 135 29.81 13.46 21.54
N GLY A 136 29.38 13.79 22.76
CA GLY A 136 30.24 14.52 23.67
C GLY A 136 31.58 13.78 23.68
N ALA A 137 32.58 14.34 23.00
CA ALA A 137 33.95 14.02 23.27
C ALA A 137 34.10 14.44 24.73
N THR A 138 33.85 13.49 25.64
CA THR A 138 34.46 13.53 26.95
C THR A 138 35.94 13.38 26.63
N THR A 139 36.57 14.49 26.30
CA THR A 139 37.95 14.70 26.65
C THR A 139 37.94 14.45 28.15
N LEU A 140 38.22 13.21 28.54
CA LEU A 140 38.88 12.97 29.81
C LEU A 140 40.18 13.75 29.66
N ASP A 141 40.13 15.02 30.03
CA ASP A 141 41.27 15.73 30.54
C ASP A 141 41.78 14.88 31.69
N SER A 142 42.70 13.96 31.39
CA SER A 142 43.52 13.32 32.40
C SER A 142 44.56 14.35 32.81
N GLY A 143 44.10 15.41 33.49
CA GLY A 143 44.96 16.35 34.16
C GLY A 143 45.62 15.66 35.34
N LEU A 144 46.75 15.01 35.09
CA LEU A 144 47.87 14.72 36.01
C LEU A 144 49.16 14.58 35.20
#